data_AF-A0A969DPU8-F1
#
_entry.id   AF-A0A969DPU8-F1
#
_cell.length_a   1.000
_cell.length_b   1.000
_cell.length_c   1.000
_cell.angle_alpha   90.00
_cell.angle_beta   90.00
_cell.angle_gamma   90.00
#
_symmetry.space_group_name_H-M   'P 1'
#
loop_
_entity.id
_entity.type
_entity.pdbx_description
1 polymer ?
#
loop_
_entity_poly.entity_id
_entity_poly.type
_entity_poly.pdbx_seq_one_letter_code
_entity_poly.pdbx_strand_id
1 'polypeptide(L)'
;MWNCWGLGAEIDTNTANGRLFFAVFAALAEYERELISERTRAGLQAARARGRKGGRPRKMDTTRLQMAMTAMSDPNASPKDVAQKFGITTTTLYMYVNGDGSPKEAGKKLLSSKT
;
A
#
# COMPACT_ATOMS: atom_id res chain seq x y z
N MET A 1 37.41 -14.60 -19.48
CA MET A 1 36.21 -15.24 -20.04
C MET A 1 35.71 -16.21 -18.99
N TRP A 2 34.64 -15.86 -18.27
CA TRP A 2 34.15 -16.65 -17.14
C TRP A 2 33.17 -17.70 -17.65
N ASN A 3 33.51 -18.98 -17.52
CA ASN A 3 32.61 -20.09 -17.82
C ASN A 3 31.99 -20.56 -16.51
N CYS A 4 30.73 -20.19 -16.26
CA CYS A 4 29.94 -20.79 -15.19
C CYS A 4 28.85 -21.65 -15.85
N TRP A 5 29.12 -22.94 -16.00
CA TRP A 5 28.09 -23.93 -16.32
C TRP A 5 27.65 -24.55 -15.00
N GLY A 6 26.55 -24.05 -14.45
CA GLY A 6 25.90 -24.71 -13.33
C GLY A 6 25.24 -26.00 -13.82
N LEU A 7 25.84 -27.15 -13.54
CA LEU A 7 25.13 -28.43 -13.55
C LEU A 7 24.14 -28.41 -12.38
N GLY A 8 22.92 -27.93 -12.64
CA GLY A 8 21.82 -28.01 -11.69
C GLY A 8 21.53 -29.46 -11.32
N ALA A 9 21.11 -29.71 -10.07
CA ALA A 9 20.75 -31.04 -9.60
C ALA A 9 19.73 -31.68 -10.54
N GLU A 10 20.15 -32.72 -11.26
CA GLU A 10 19.34 -33.43 -12.23
C GLU A 10 18.36 -34.35 -11.48
N ILE A 11 17.20 -33.80 -11.11
CA ILE A 11 16.11 -34.56 -10.45
C ILE A 11 15.15 -35.06 -11.52
N ASP A 12 15.25 -36.34 -11.88
CA ASP A 12 14.29 -36.99 -12.78
C ASP A 12 13.00 -37.38 -12.04
N THR A 13 11.95 -36.57 -12.18
CA THR A 13 10.63 -36.78 -11.57
C THR A 13 9.83 -37.96 -12.15
N ASN A 14 10.34 -38.65 -13.18
CA ASN A 14 9.69 -39.85 -13.73
C ASN A 14 10.03 -41.11 -12.92
N THR A 15 11.11 -41.08 -12.14
CA THR A 15 11.49 -42.20 -11.25
C THR A 15 10.76 -42.11 -9.90
N ALA A 16 10.54 -43.27 -9.26
CA ALA A 16 9.92 -43.31 -7.92
C ALA A 16 10.75 -42.53 -6.87
N ASN A 17 12.08 -42.62 -6.95
CA ASN A 17 13.00 -41.88 -6.09
C ASN A 17 12.96 -40.37 -6.36
N GLY A 18 12.93 -39.96 -7.64
CA GLY A 18 12.86 -38.53 -7.99
C GLY A 18 11.56 -37.88 -7.56
N ARG A 19 10.42 -38.58 -7.63
CA ARG A 19 9.14 -38.08 -7.07
C ARG A 19 9.19 -37.93 -5.55
N LEU A 20 9.83 -38.86 -4.84
CA LEU A 20 9.98 -38.78 -3.39
C LEU A 20 10.81 -37.54 -3.00
N PHE A 21 11.99 -37.36 -3.60
CA PHE A 21 12.83 -36.20 -3.31
C PHE A 21 12.15 -34.88 -3.69
N PHE A 22 11.47 -34.84 -4.84
CA PHE A 22 10.70 -33.68 -5.24
C PHE A 22 9.61 -33.32 -4.22
N ALA A 23 8.88 -34.31 -3.70
CA ALA A 23 7.85 -34.08 -2.68
C ALA A 23 8.45 -33.56 -1.35
N VAL A 24 9.60 -34.08 -0.93
CA VAL A 24 10.30 -33.60 0.28
C VAL A 24 10.77 -32.15 0.09
N PHE A 25 11.38 -31.83 -1.05
CA PHE A 25 11.81 -30.46 -1.34
C PHE A 25 10.63 -29.49 -1.49
N ALA A 26 9.52 -29.95 -2.06
CA ALA A 26 8.29 -29.15 -2.12
C ALA A 26 7.77 -28.82 -0.71
N ALA A 27 7.69 -29.81 0.18
CA ALA A 27 7.28 -29.62 1.57
C ALA A 27 8.24 -28.68 2.34
N LEU A 28 9.55 -28.82 2.13
CA LEU A 28 10.55 -27.93 2.71
C LEU A 28 10.41 -26.49 2.19
N ALA A 29 10.19 -26.31 0.89
CA ALA A 29 10.01 -24.99 0.29
C ALA A 29 8.74 -24.29 0.83
N GLU A 30 7.67 -25.04 1.04
CA GLU A 30 6.45 -24.54 1.69
C GLU A 30 6.70 -24.10 3.13
N TYR A 31 7.41 -24.92 3.91
CA TYR A 31 7.79 -24.60 5.29
C TYR A 31 8.64 -23.33 5.38
N GLU A 32 9.66 -23.19 4.53
CA GLU A 32 10.50 -21.99 4.49
C GLU A 32 9.69 -20.74 4.12
N ARG A 33 8.77 -20.85 3.16
CA ARG A 33 7.88 -19.75 2.77
C ARG A 33 7.00 -19.32 3.95
N GLU A 34 6.47 -20.27 4.71
CA GLU A 34 5.65 -19.99 5.88
C GLU A 34 6.47 -19.25 6.97
N LEU A 35 7.67 -19.73 7.28
CA LEU A 35 8.57 -19.06 8.23
C LEU A 35 8.92 -17.62 7.82
N ILE A 36 9.16 -17.36 6.53
CA ILE A 36 9.44 -16.01 6.02
C ILE A 36 8.21 -15.10 6.20
N SER A 37 7.01 -15.65 5.93
CA SER A 37 5.75 -14.95 6.11
C SER A 37 5.51 -14.57 7.58
N GLU A 38 5.74 -15.51 8.50
CA GLU A 38 5.62 -15.29 9.94
C GLU A 38 6.55 -14.19 10.44
N ARG A 39 7.83 -14.24 10.06
CA ARG A 39 8.80 -13.19 10.42
C ARG A 39 8.40 -11.81 9.89
N THR A 40 7.88 -11.76 8.66
CA THR A 40 7.39 -10.50 8.07
C THR A 40 6.20 -9.95 8.87
N ARG A 41 5.27 -10.81 9.27
CA ARG A 41 4.12 -10.42 10.10
C ARG A 41 4.56 -9.93 11.48
N ALA A 42 5.48 -10.63 12.14
CA ALA A 42 6.03 -10.21 13.42
C ALA A 42 6.73 -8.84 13.32
N GLY A 43 7.52 -8.61 12.26
CA GLY A 43 8.15 -7.32 11.99
C GLY A 43 7.13 -6.19 11.77
N LEU A 44 6.07 -6.44 11.00
CA LEU A 44 4.98 -5.49 10.79
C LEU A 44 4.23 -5.16 12.08
N GLN A 45 3.97 -6.16 12.93
CA GLN A 45 3.34 -5.95 14.23
C GLN A 45 4.22 -5.09 15.15
N ALA A 46 5.52 -5.38 15.24
CA ALA A 46 6.46 -4.58 16.01
C ALA A 46 6.55 -3.13 15.49
N ALA A 47 6.56 -2.93 14.17
CA ALA A 47 6.55 -1.59 13.57
C ALA A 47 5.26 -0.82 13.88
N ARG A 48 4.10 -1.49 13.85
CA ARG A 48 2.81 -0.90 14.21
C ARG A 48 2.75 -0.54 15.70
N ALA A 49 3.30 -1.38 16.58
CA ALA A 49 3.40 -1.10 18.02
C ALA A 49 4.25 0.15 18.31
N ARG A 50 5.27 0.41 17.50
CA ARG A 50 6.07 1.66 17.52
C ARG A 50 5.35 2.86 16.90
N GLY A 51 4.09 2.72 16.49
CA GLY A 51 3.28 3.80 15.91
C GLY A 51 3.44 3.99 14.39
N ARG A 52 4.23 3.16 13.69
CA ARG A 52 4.38 3.29 12.23
C ARG A 52 3.09 2.81 11.54
N LYS A 53 2.35 3.75 10.96
CA LYS A 53 1.25 3.46 10.04
C LYS A 53 1.81 3.20 8.64
N GLY A 54 1.85 1.92 8.23
CA GLY A 54 2.27 1.52 6.89
C GLY A 54 1.29 1.94 5.78
N GLY A 55 1.63 1.65 4.53
CA GLY A 55 0.81 1.98 3.36
C GLY A 55 1.22 3.28 2.65
N ARG A 56 0.49 3.64 1.59
CA ARG A 56 0.77 4.85 0.80
C ARG A 56 0.39 6.11 1.61
N PRO A 57 1.28 7.10 1.75
CA PRO A 57 0.95 8.33 2.44
C PRO A 57 -0.19 9.06 1.71
N ARG A 58 -1.12 9.63 2.48
CA ARG A 58 -2.20 10.44 1.92
C ARG A 58 -1.62 11.76 1.40
N LYS A 59 -2.05 12.17 0.20
CA LYS A 59 -1.70 13.49 -0.37
C LYS A 59 -2.48 14.63 0.28
N MET A 60 -3.64 14.34 0.86
CA MET A 60 -4.51 15.32 1.51
C MET A 60 -4.23 15.37 3.02
N ASP A 61 -3.97 16.56 3.53
CA ASP A 61 -3.79 16.85 4.96
C ASP A 61 -4.96 17.72 5.47
N THR A 62 -5.13 17.77 6.79
CA THR A 62 -6.13 18.59 7.49
C THR A 62 -6.06 20.06 7.12
N THR A 63 -4.86 20.63 7.01
CA THR A 63 -4.66 22.04 6.62
C THR A 63 -5.12 22.30 5.19
N ARG A 64 -4.70 21.41 4.26
CA ARG A 64 -5.13 21.45 2.86
C ARG A 64 -6.63 21.25 2.72
N LEU A 65 -7.24 20.44 3.59
CA LEU A 65 -8.69 20.21 3.59
C LEU A 65 -9.45 21.46 3.97
N GLN A 66 -9.03 22.17 5.02
CA GLN A 66 -9.64 23.44 5.41
C GLN A 66 -9.52 24.48 4.29
N MET A 67 -8.33 24.62 3.69
CA MET A 67 -8.12 25.52 2.56
C MET A 67 -8.98 25.15 1.34
N ALA A 68 -9.09 23.85 1.05
CA ALA A 68 -9.93 23.36 -0.03
C ALA A 68 -11.43 23.60 0.24
N MET A 69 -11.88 23.45 1.49
CA MET A 69 -13.27 23.76 1.87
C MET A 69 -13.58 25.24 1.65
N THR A 70 -12.72 26.15 2.13
CA THR A 70 -12.88 27.60 1.90
C THR A 70 -12.88 27.93 0.40
N ALA A 71 -11.93 27.40 -0.35
CA ALA A 71 -11.82 27.67 -1.78
C ALA A 71 -13.00 27.10 -2.60
N MET A 72 -13.62 26.01 -2.16
CA MET A 72 -14.79 25.41 -2.82
C MET A 72 -16.11 26.07 -2.39
N SER A 73 -16.14 26.79 -1.27
CA SER A 73 -17.32 27.57 -0.87
C SER A 73 -17.52 28.83 -1.72
N ASP A 74 -16.47 29.32 -2.40
CA ASP A 74 -16.56 30.43 -3.33
C ASP A 74 -17.23 29.98 -4.65
N PRO A 75 -18.40 30.52 -5.05
CA PRO A 75 -19.13 30.06 -6.25
C PRO A 75 -18.38 30.27 -7.58
N ASN A 76 -17.37 31.15 -7.59
CA ASN A 76 -16.57 31.47 -8.77
C ASN A 76 -15.29 30.64 -8.88
N ALA A 77 -14.98 29.80 -7.90
CA ALA A 77 -13.75 29.01 -7.90
C ALA A 77 -13.88 27.78 -8.81
N SER A 78 -12.91 27.61 -9.72
CA SER A 78 -12.80 26.42 -10.56
C SER A 78 -12.24 25.23 -9.77
N PRO A 79 -12.96 24.10 -9.65
CA PRO A 79 -12.47 22.92 -8.92
C PRO A 79 -11.19 22.32 -9.52
N LYS A 80 -10.96 22.53 -10.83
CA LYS A 80 -9.75 22.07 -11.53
C LYS A 80 -8.52 22.86 -11.08
N ASP A 81 -8.66 24.17 -10.93
CA ASP A 81 -7.56 25.06 -10.53
C ASP A 81 -7.21 24.83 -9.05
N VAL A 82 -8.24 24.61 -8.21
CA VAL A 82 -8.06 24.23 -6.81
C VAL A 82 -7.29 22.91 -6.70
N ALA A 83 -7.66 21.88 -7.46
CA ALA A 83 -6.96 20.60 -7.46
C ALA A 83 -5.50 20.72 -7.95
N GLN A 84 -5.25 21.54 -8.97
CA GLN A 84 -3.91 21.79 -9.52
C GLN A 84 -3.00 22.48 -8.50
N LYS A 85 -3.50 23.48 -7.76
CA LYS A 85 -2.75 24.17 -6.70
C LYS A 85 -2.25 23.21 -5.62
N PHE A 86 -3.01 22.16 -5.32
CA PHE A 86 -2.62 21.15 -4.33
C PHE A 86 -1.89 19.92 -4.94
N GLY A 87 -1.66 19.90 -6.26
CA GLY A 87 -1.00 18.77 -6.95
C GLY A 87 -1.78 17.44 -6.87
N ILE A 88 -3.11 17.53 -6.77
CA ILE A 88 -4.02 16.39 -6.70
C ILE A 88 -4.97 16.36 -7.90
N THR A 89 -5.60 15.22 -8.14
CA THR A 89 -6.65 15.12 -9.16
C THR A 89 -7.96 15.70 -8.63
N THR A 90 -8.82 16.19 -9.53
CA THR A 90 -10.19 16.62 -9.18
C THR A 90 -10.99 15.50 -8.50
N THR A 91 -10.78 14.25 -8.92
CA THR A 91 -11.35 13.06 -8.26
C THR A 91 -10.93 12.97 -6.80
N THR A 92 -9.65 13.23 -6.51
CA THR A 92 -9.14 13.22 -5.13
C THR A 92 -9.76 14.35 -4.33
N LEU A 93 -9.89 15.55 -4.91
CA LEU A 93 -10.54 16.69 -4.25
C LEU A 93 -12.00 16.37 -3.87
N TYR A 94 -12.79 15.86 -4.82
CA TYR A 94 -14.19 15.50 -4.61
C TYR A 94 -14.42 14.28 -3.72
N MET A 95 -13.38 13.50 -3.44
CA MET A 95 -13.45 12.44 -2.43
C MET A 95 -13.59 13.01 -1.02
N TYR A 96 -13.02 14.20 -0.77
CA TYR A 96 -12.99 14.83 0.55
C TYR A 96 -13.98 15.98 0.73
N VAL A 97 -14.25 16.76 -0.32
CA VAL A 97 -15.07 17.98 -0.27
C VAL A 97 -16.12 17.96 -1.38
N ASN A 98 -17.32 18.46 -1.09
CA ASN A 98 -18.40 18.66 -2.06
C ASN A 98 -18.22 19.96 -2.85
N GLY A 99 -19.03 20.16 -3.90
CA GLY A 99 -19.00 21.39 -4.71
C GLY A 99 -19.39 22.67 -3.95
N ASP A 100 -20.02 22.54 -2.79
CA ASP A 100 -20.45 23.63 -1.89
C ASP A 100 -19.42 23.93 -0.78
N GLY A 101 -18.30 23.20 -0.74
CA GLY A 101 -17.29 23.29 0.33
C GLY A 101 -17.59 22.44 1.57
N SER A 102 -18.71 21.69 1.61
CA SER A 102 -19.00 20.80 2.73
C SER A 102 -18.12 19.53 2.72
N PRO A 103 -17.64 19.04 3.88
CA PRO A 103 -16.76 17.88 3.94
C PRO A 103 -17.55 16.57 3.82
N LYS A 104 -17.09 15.67 2.95
CA LYS A 104 -17.60 14.29 2.87
C LYS A 104 -17.08 13.45 4.03
N GLU A 105 -17.59 12.23 4.16
CA GLU A 105 -17.18 11.25 5.17
C GLU A 105 -15.66 11.06 5.26
N ALA A 106 -14.96 11.04 4.13
CA ALA A 106 -13.49 10.95 4.12
C ALA A 106 -12.82 12.20 4.70
N GLY A 107 -13.38 13.39 4.44
CA GLY A 107 -12.93 14.67 5.01
C GLY A 107 -13.21 14.76 6.51
N LYS A 108 -14.42 14.36 6.94
CA LYS A 108 -14.78 14.30 8.37
C LYS A 108 -13.84 13.40 9.17
N LYS A 109 -13.48 12.23 8.63
CA LYS A 109 -12.50 11.30 9.23
C LYS A 109 -11.10 11.90 9.35
N LEU A 110 -10.69 12.78 8.42
CA LEU A 110 -9.41 13.49 8.54
C LEU A 110 -9.46 14.53 9.66
N LEU A 111 -10.56 15.28 9.77
CA LEU A 111 -10.74 16.29 10.81
C LEU A 111 -10.83 15.66 12.20
N SER A 112 -11.53 14.54 12.36
CA SER A 112 -11.65 13.85 13.65
C SER A 112 -10.36 13.18 14.11
N SER A 113 -9.46 12.82 13.20
CA SER A 113 -8.19 12.17 13.54
C SER A 113 -7.13 13.07 14.18
N LYS A 114 -7.38 14.38 14.25
CA LYS A 114 -6.48 15.40 14.81
C LYS A 114 -6.83 15.79 16.25
N THR A 115 -7.86 15.18 16.83
CA THR A 115 -8.17 15.25 18.27
C THR A 115 -7.58 14.03 18.96
#